data_AF-M5RNU3-F1
#
_entry.id   AF-M5RNU3-F1
#
_cell.length_a   1.000
_cell.length_b   1.000
_cell.length_c   1.000
_cell.angle_alpha   90.00
_cell.angle_beta   90.00
_cell.angle_gamma   90.00
#
_symmetry.space_group_name_H-M   'P 1'
#
loop_
_entity.id
_entity.type
_entity.pdbx_description
1 polymer ?
#
loop_
_entity_poly.entity_id
_entity_poly.type
_entity_poly.pdbx_seq_one_letter_code
_entity_poly.pdbx_strand_id
1 'polypeptide(L)'
;MDTLTVSIGIGLAVSLLFSETFGLAAGGMVVPGYIALSLDRPVTVIATFFAAIVTYFIVYSLSNMIVIYGKRRTVLMVLVGFLVGILMESLAPFSAVPEDSLNMDVLAESNDYEVIGYIIPGLIAIWIDRQGMLETLGILLTAATVVRLVLMLIGLEFVL
;
A
#
# COMPACT_ATOMS: atom_id res chain seq x y z
N MET A 1 23.45 2.97 3.46
CA MET A 1 22.40 3.58 2.62
C MET A 1 21.09 3.07 3.16
N ASP A 2 20.10 3.93 3.32
CA ASP A 2 18.82 3.50 3.89
C ASP A 2 18.12 2.54 2.92
N THR A 3 17.77 1.35 3.41
CA THR A 3 17.08 0.30 2.64
C THR A 3 15.78 0.82 2.02
N LEU A 4 15.11 1.73 2.72
CA LEU A 4 13.93 2.47 2.25
C LEU A 4 14.22 3.24 0.96
N THR A 5 15.29 4.04 0.92
CA THR A 5 15.63 4.88 -0.24
C THR A 5 15.97 4.03 -1.44
N VAL A 6 16.73 2.94 -1.24
CA VAL A 6 17.10 2.02 -2.32
C VAL A 6 15.86 1.29 -2.87
N SER A 7 14.97 0.82 -1.99
CA SER A 7 13.73 0.17 -2.39
C SER A 7 12.81 1.11 -3.18
N ILE A 8 12.65 2.37 -2.75
CA ILE A 8 11.86 3.36 -3.50
C ILE A 8 12.50 3.62 -4.87
N GLY A 9 13.83 3.75 -4.94
CA GLY A 9 14.54 3.96 -6.20
C GLY A 9 14.34 2.80 -7.19
N ILE A 10 14.47 1.55 -6.72
CA ILE A 10 14.23 0.35 -7.54
C ILE A 10 12.75 0.24 -7.88
N GLY A 11 11.86 0.48 -6.92
CA GLY A 11 10.41 0.50 -7.12
C GLY A 11 9.97 1.48 -8.20
N LEU A 12 10.53 2.69 -8.21
CA LEU A 12 10.32 3.68 -9.27
C LEU A 12 10.75 3.12 -10.63
N ALA A 13 11.98 2.59 -10.74
CA ALA A 13 12.50 2.04 -11.98
C ALA A 13 11.65 0.87 -12.50
N VAL A 14 11.26 -0.07 -11.63
CA VAL A 14 10.40 -1.21 -11.98
C VAL A 14 9.00 -0.74 -12.36
N SER A 15 8.42 0.22 -11.64
CA SER A 15 7.09 0.76 -11.96
C SER A 15 7.05 1.40 -13.35
N LEU A 16 8.12 2.10 -13.73
CA LEU A 16 8.26 2.71 -15.05
C LEU A 16 8.38 1.64 -16.14
N LEU A 17 9.24 0.64 -15.92
CA LEU A 17 9.38 -0.49 -16.84
C LEU A 17 8.04 -1.21 -17.05
N PHE A 18 7.28 -1.45 -15.98
CA PHE A 18 5.96 -2.07 -16.07
C PHE A 18 4.96 -1.17 -16.79
N SER A 19 4.98 0.14 -16.55
CA SER A 19 4.10 1.07 -17.25
C SER A 19 4.37 1.15 -18.74
N GLU A 20 5.63 1.03 -19.16
CA GLU A 20 6.02 1.04 -20.57
C GLU A 20 5.74 -0.30 -21.26
N THR A 21 6.01 -1.41 -20.58
CA THR A 21 5.86 -2.77 -21.16
C THR A 21 4.43 -3.26 -21.20
N PHE A 22 3.65 -3.01 -20.13
CA PHE A 22 2.27 -3.47 -20.01
C PHE A 22 1.24 -2.37 -20.26
N GLY A 23 1.65 -1.09 -20.33
CA GLY A 23 0.73 0.04 -20.48
C GLY A 23 -0.08 0.34 -19.22
N LEU A 24 0.30 -0.23 -18.08
CA LEU A 24 -0.49 -0.30 -16.86
C LEU A 24 0.35 0.16 -15.66
N ALA A 25 -0.25 0.93 -14.76
CA ALA A 25 0.47 1.51 -13.63
C ALA A 25 0.30 0.67 -12.36
N ALA A 26 1.41 0.43 -11.67
CA ALA A 26 1.44 -0.37 -10.46
C ALA A 26 1.00 0.40 -9.21
N GLY A 27 -0.24 0.92 -9.19
CA GLY A 27 -0.79 1.58 -7.99
C GLY A 27 -0.11 2.91 -7.60
N GLY A 28 0.80 3.43 -8.44
CA GLY A 28 1.58 4.64 -8.23
C GLY A 28 3.09 4.34 -8.31
N MET A 29 3.89 5.26 -8.84
CA MET A 29 5.31 4.95 -9.15
C MET A 29 6.12 4.48 -7.92
N VAL A 30 5.78 5.00 -6.73
CA VAL A 30 6.50 4.73 -5.49
C VAL A 30 5.98 3.50 -4.74
N VAL A 31 4.72 3.10 -4.99
CA VAL A 31 4.00 2.09 -4.19
C VAL A 31 4.62 0.69 -4.24
N PRO A 32 5.09 0.17 -5.40
CA PRO A 32 5.71 -1.15 -5.46
C PRO A 32 6.92 -1.31 -4.54
N GLY A 33 7.73 -0.26 -4.36
CA GLY A 33 8.90 -0.29 -3.47
C GLY A 33 8.51 -0.42 -2.00
N TYR A 34 7.47 0.31 -1.59
CA TYR A 34 6.95 0.20 -0.22
C TYR A 34 6.31 -1.16 0.05
N ILE A 35 5.51 -1.66 -0.91
CA ILE A 35 4.90 -2.99 -0.78
C ILE A 35 5.99 -4.08 -0.73
N ALA A 36 7.05 -3.98 -1.53
CA ALA A 36 8.16 -4.93 -1.53
C ALA A 36 8.80 -5.11 -0.15
N LEU A 37 9.00 -4.01 0.59
CA LEU A 37 9.57 -4.07 1.93
C LEU A 37 8.63 -4.73 2.95
N SER A 38 7.33 -4.62 2.74
CA SER A 38 6.32 -5.21 3.62
C SER A 38 5.84 -6.58 3.16
N LEU A 39 6.43 -7.18 2.12
CA LEU A 39 6.05 -8.53 1.67
C LEU A 39 6.31 -9.61 2.73
N ASP A 40 7.22 -9.37 3.68
CA ASP A 40 7.44 -10.27 4.82
C ASP A 40 6.28 -10.27 5.83
N ARG A 41 5.49 -9.18 5.85
CA ARG A 41 4.34 -8.98 6.73
C ARG A 41 3.04 -9.00 5.93
N PRO A 42 2.48 -10.18 5.61
CA PRO A 42 1.32 -10.29 4.74
C PRO A 42 0.07 -9.59 5.31
N VAL A 43 -0.06 -9.53 6.63
CA VAL A 43 -1.17 -8.84 7.32
C VAL A 43 -1.18 -7.35 6.96
N THR A 44 -0.02 -6.70 7.00
CA THR A 44 0.16 -5.29 6.63
C THR A 44 -0.21 -5.01 5.17
N VAL A 45 0.19 -5.91 4.25
CA VAL A 45 -0.15 -5.78 2.82
C VAL A 45 -1.65 -5.92 2.58
N ILE A 46 -2.27 -6.93 3.20
CA ILE A 46 -3.72 -7.16 3.12
C ILE A 46 -4.48 -5.96 3.70
N ALA A 47 -4.06 -5.44 4.86
CA ALA A 47 -4.67 -4.27 5.47
C ALA A 47 -4.58 -3.03 4.56
N THR A 48 -3.43 -2.83 3.90
CA THR A 48 -3.22 -1.71 2.96
C THR A 48 -4.11 -1.83 1.72
N PHE A 49 -4.25 -3.03 1.15
CA PHE A 49 -5.17 -3.27 0.03
C PHE A 49 -6.63 -3.14 0.44
N PHE A 50 -6.99 -3.64 1.62
CA PHE A 50 -8.33 -3.46 2.15
C PHE A 50 -8.66 -1.98 2.35
N ALA A 51 -7.75 -1.20 2.95
CA ALA A 51 -7.89 0.24 3.08
C ALA A 51 -8.08 0.91 1.72
N ALA A 52 -7.28 0.55 0.69
CA ALA A 52 -7.41 1.09 -0.66
C ALA A 52 -8.79 0.79 -1.30
N ILE A 53 -9.30 -0.42 -1.13
CA ILE A 53 -10.61 -0.83 -1.64
C ILE A 53 -11.73 -0.06 -0.92
N VAL A 54 -11.64 0.06 0.41
CA VAL A 54 -12.59 0.85 1.21
C VAL A 54 -12.57 2.31 0.78
N THR A 55 -11.40 2.91 0.61
CA THR A 55 -11.25 4.28 0.10
C THR A 55 -11.89 4.45 -1.26
N TYR A 56 -11.62 3.53 -2.20
CA TYR A 56 -12.24 3.55 -3.52
C TYR A 56 -13.77 3.51 -3.41
N PHE A 57 -14.32 2.61 -2.60
CA PHE A 57 -15.77 2.44 -2.48
C PHE A 57 -16.46 3.66 -1.83
N ILE A 58 -15.84 4.25 -0.80
CA ILE A 58 -16.33 5.47 -0.16
C ILE A 58 -16.40 6.61 -1.18
N VAL A 59 -15.30 6.87 -1.89
CA VAL A 59 -15.25 7.98 -2.86
C VAL A 59 -16.11 7.71 -4.08
N TYR A 60 -16.20 6.46 -4.54
CA TYR A 60 -17.11 6.07 -5.63
C TYR A 60 -18.56 6.36 -5.26
N SER A 61 -18.99 5.96 -4.06
CA SER A 61 -20.34 6.23 -3.56
C SER A 61 -20.60 7.74 -3.42
N LEU A 62 -19.63 8.48 -2.88
CA LEU A 62 -19.72 9.94 -2.75
C LEU A 62 -19.79 10.65 -4.11
N SER A 63 -19.04 10.17 -5.09
CA SER A 63 -19.00 10.70 -6.45
C SER A 63 -20.29 10.45 -7.23
N ASN A 64 -21.12 9.50 -6.80
CA ASN A 64 -22.44 9.27 -7.37
C ASN A 64 -23.50 10.20 -6.76
N MET A 65 -23.37 10.54 -5.47
CA MET A 65 -24.28 11.47 -4.80
C MET A 65 -23.95 12.94 -5.08
N ILE A 66 -22.67 13.26 -5.12
CA ILE A 66 -22.15 14.60 -5.37
C ILE A 66 -21.46 14.55 -6.73
N VAL A 67 -21.83 15.45 -7.62
CA VAL A 67 -21.27 15.55 -8.98
C VAL A 67 -19.80 15.99 -8.91
N ILE A 68 -18.90 15.03 -8.66
CA ILE A 68 -17.45 15.25 -8.49
C ILE A 68 -16.72 14.59 -9.64
N TYR A 69 -16.43 15.38 -10.68
CA TYR A 69 -15.71 14.90 -11.86
C TYR A 69 -14.24 15.34 -11.90
N GLY A 70 -13.42 14.53 -12.58
CA GLY A 70 -12.04 14.87 -12.95
C GLY A 70 -11.09 15.01 -11.75
N LYS A 71 -10.29 16.09 -11.75
CA LYS A 71 -9.19 16.30 -10.78
C LYS A 71 -9.64 16.29 -9.32
N ARG A 72 -10.87 16.74 -9.02
CA ARG A 72 -11.41 16.77 -7.66
C ARG A 72 -11.56 15.36 -7.08
N ARG A 73 -11.96 14.39 -7.91
CA ARG A 73 -12.11 12.99 -7.53
C ARG A 73 -10.78 12.38 -7.09
N THR A 74 -9.70 12.66 -7.82
CA THR A 74 -8.34 12.18 -7.49
C THR A 74 -7.86 12.71 -6.14
N VAL A 75 -8.04 14.00 -5.86
CA VAL A 75 -7.65 14.59 -4.56
C VAL A 75 -8.44 13.96 -3.41
N LEU A 76 -9.74 13.71 -3.61
CA LEU A 76 -10.57 13.03 -2.60
C LEU A 76 -10.13 11.59 -2.36
N MET A 77 -9.71 10.84 -3.39
CA MET A 77 -9.14 9.50 -3.20
C MET A 77 -7.91 9.54 -2.29
N VAL A 78 -7.00 10.49 -2.48
CA VAL A 78 -5.83 10.64 -1.59
C VAL A 78 -6.27 11.00 -0.17
N LEU A 79 -7.16 11.98 -0.02
CA LEU A 79 -7.58 12.49 1.29
C LEU A 79 -8.39 11.46 2.09
N VAL A 80 -9.34 10.77 1.44
CA VAL A 80 -10.09 9.67 2.06
C VAL A 80 -9.16 8.48 2.32
N GLY A 81 -8.21 8.20 1.44
CA GLY A 81 -7.17 7.17 1.66
C GLY A 81 -6.36 7.42 2.92
N PHE A 82 -5.92 8.65 3.09
CA PHE A 82 -5.22 9.11 4.29
C PHE A 82 -6.07 8.94 5.56
N LEU A 83 -7.33 9.38 5.53
CA LEU A 83 -8.24 9.23 6.66
C LEU A 83 -8.54 7.77 7.00
N VAL A 84 -8.79 6.94 5.99
CA VAL A 84 -9.02 5.49 6.17
C VAL A 84 -7.77 4.82 6.74
N GLY A 85 -6.58 5.19 6.29
CA GLY A 85 -5.31 4.69 6.83
C GLY A 85 -5.16 4.98 8.32
N ILE A 86 -5.41 6.23 8.74
CA ILE A 86 -5.40 6.61 10.17
C ILE A 86 -6.44 5.82 10.96
N LEU A 87 -7.65 5.69 10.42
CA LEU A 87 -8.73 4.97 11.10
C LEU A 87 -8.37 3.48 11.28
N MET A 88 -7.82 2.82 10.26
CA MET A 88 -7.37 1.43 10.32
C MET A 88 -6.31 1.23 11.39
N GLU A 89 -5.31 2.10 11.46
CA GLU A 89 -4.26 2.03 12.49
C GLU A 89 -4.84 2.26 13.90
N SER A 90 -5.78 3.19 14.05
CA SER A 90 -6.44 3.43 15.35
C SER A 90 -7.36 2.29 15.81
N LEU A 91 -7.88 1.50 14.87
CA LEU A 91 -8.77 0.36 15.14
C LEU A 91 -8.00 -0.96 15.31
N ALA A 92 -6.78 -1.05 14.81
CA ALA A 92 -5.92 -2.22 14.93
C ALA A 92 -5.70 -2.73 16.37
N PRO A 93 -5.57 -1.86 17.41
CA PRO A 93 -5.50 -2.32 18.80
C PRO A 93 -6.79 -3.02 19.28
N PHE A 94 -7.93 -2.76 18.65
CA PHE A 94 -9.23 -3.27 19.09
C PHE A 94 -9.58 -4.65 18.50
N SER A 95 -8.89 -5.06 17.43
CA SER A 95 -9.05 -6.36 16.76
C SER A 95 -8.08 -7.44 17.26
N ALA A 96 -7.15 -7.11 18.17
CA ALA A 96 -6.32 -8.10 18.84
C ALA A 96 -7.16 -8.85 19.88
N VAL A 97 -7.49 -10.10 19.55
CA VAL A 97 -8.00 -11.13 20.45
C VAL A 97 -7.29 -11.07 21.82
N PRO A 98 -8.00 -11.14 22.96
CA PRO A 98 -7.37 -11.16 24.27
C PRO A 98 -6.76 -12.55 24.50
N GLU A 99 -5.44 -12.66 24.44
CA GLU A 99 -4.73 -13.78 25.06
C GLU A 99 -3.83 -13.25 26.18
N ASP A 100 -4.06 -13.84 27.34
CA ASP A 100 -3.58 -13.49 28.67
C ASP A 100 -2.06 -13.36 28.81
N SER A 101 -1.67 -12.30 29.51
CA SER A 101 -0.61 -12.26 30.53
C SER A 101 0.87 -12.49 30.15
N LEU A 102 1.69 -11.55 30.66
CA LEU A 102 3.13 -11.67 30.94
C LEU A 102 4.05 -11.64 29.71
N ASN A 103 4.38 -10.43 29.25
CA ASN A 103 5.74 -9.90 29.15
C ASN A 103 5.69 -8.50 28.53
N MET A 104 5.53 -7.50 29.39
CA MET A 104 5.78 -6.09 29.08
C MET A 104 7.25 -5.95 28.62
N ASP A 105 7.48 -5.17 27.56
CA ASP A 105 8.75 -4.53 27.16
C ASP A 105 9.50 -5.03 25.90
N VAL A 106 9.00 -6.00 25.12
CA VAL A 106 9.67 -6.41 23.84
C VAL A 106 8.77 -6.38 22.59
N LEU A 107 7.45 -6.22 22.72
CA LEU A 107 6.52 -6.26 21.58
C LEU A 107 6.18 -4.88 20.96
N ALA A 108 6.92 -3.82 21.33
CA ALA A 108 6.68 -2.48 20.79
C ALA A 108 7.19 -2.28 19.35
N GLU A 109 7.92 -3.24 18.77
CA GLU A 109 8.48 -3.13 17.40
C GLU A 109 7.71 -3.92 16.33
N SER A 110 6.60 -4.58 16.67
CA SER A 110 5.78 -5.31 15.70
C SER A 110 4.33 -4.83 15.72
N ASN A 111 4.12 -3.58 15.29
CA ASN A 111 2.78 -3.19 14.85
C ASN A 111 2.49 -3.92 13.52
N ASP A 112 1.97 -5.15 13.61
CA ASP A 112 1.57 -6.00 12.48
C ASP A 112 0.44 -5.39 11.62
N TYR A 113 -0.16 -4.30 12.11
CA TYR A 113 -1.29 -3.60 11.51
C TYR A 113 -0.98 -2.16 11.10
N GLU A 114 0.29 -1.82 10.88
CA GLU A 114 0.66 -0.50 10.38
C GLU A 114 0.33 -0.39 8.88
N VAL A 115 -0.55 0.53 8.49
CA VAL A 115 -0.83 0.81 7.08
C VAL A 115 0.40 1.47 6.48
N ILE A 116 0.94 0.92 5.39
CA ILE A 116 2.23 1.39 4.83
C ILE A 116 2.03 2.79 4.27
N GLY A 117 2.44 3.82 5.01
CA GLY A 117 2.29 5.21 4.61
C GLY A 117 0.82 5.60 4.36
N TYR A 118 0.31 6.55 5.12
CA TYR A 118 -1.10 6.98 5.02
C TYR A 118 -1.56 7.39 3.61
N ILE A 119 -0.64 7.78 2.73
CA ILE A 119 -0.94 8.19 1.35
C ILE A 119 -1.11 6.99 0.39
N ILE A 120 -0.47 5.84 0.67
CA ILE A 120 -0.42 4.70 -0.25
C ILE A 120 -1.80 4.11 -0.54
N PRO A 121 -2.69 3.85 0.44
CA PRO A 121 -4.04 3.36 0.16
C PRO A 121 -4.79 4.27 -0.81
N GLY A 122 -4.63 5.60 -0.65
CA GLY A 122 -5.23 6.59 -1.53
C GLY A 122 -4.65 6.57 -2.95
N LEU A 123 -3.34 6.36 -3.09
CA LEU A 123 -2.71 6.19 -4.41
C LEU A 123 -3.23 4.94 -5.11
N ILE A 124 -3.29 3.81 -4.42
CA ILE A 124 -3.82 2.56 -4.98
C ILE A 124 -5.28 2.75 -5.41
N ALA A 125 -6.10 3.40 -4.59
CA ALA A 125 -7.50 3.69 -4.89
C ALA A 125 -7.68 4.52 -6.18
N ILE A 126 -6.78 5.47 -6.46
CA ILE A 126 -6.80 6.25 -7.72
C ILE A 126 -6.62 5.34 -8.94
N TRP A 127 -5.74 4.34 -8.84
CA TRP A 127 -5.45 3.44 -9.95
C TRP A 127 -6.53 2.37 -10.11
N ILE A 128 -7.08 1.86 -9.01
CA ILE A 128 -8.27 1.00 -9.04
C ILE A 128 -9.40 1.70 -9.82
N ASP A 129 -9.59 3.00 -9.59
CA ASP A 129 -10.60 3.79 -10.28
C ASP A 129 -10.37 3.95 -11.79
N ARG A 130 -9.11 3.96 -12.23
CA ARG A 130 -8.74 4.21 -13.63
C ARG A 130 -8.57 2.93 -14.44
N GLN A 131 -7.99 1.91 -13.82
CA GLN A 131 -7.49 0.71 -14.48
C GLN A 131 -8.30 -0.54 -14.11
N GLY A 132 -9.10 -0.48 -13.03
CA GLY A 132 -9.77 -1.64 -12.47
C GLY A 132 -9.01 -2.25 -11.31
N MET A 133 -9.76 -2.95 -10.45
CA MET A 133 -9.25 -3.49 -9.19
C MET A 133 -8.28 -4.66 -9.41
N LEU A 134 -8.65 -5.61 -10.29
CA LEU A 134 -7.86 -6.82 -10.52
C LEU A 134 -6.54 -6.49 -11.22
N GLU A 135 -6.60 -5.57 -12.18
CA GLU A 135 -5.45 -5.10 -12.95
C GLU A 135 -4.47 -4.35 -12.06
N THR A 136 -4.96 -3.44 -11.20
CA THR A 136 -4.12 -2.66 -10.31
C THR A 136 -3.44 -3.55 -9.26
N LEU A 137 -4.19 -4.42 -8.59
CA LEU A 137 -3.65 -5.28 -7.53
C LEU A 137 -2.69 -6.33 -8.10
N GLY A 138 -3.02 -6.95 -9.24
CA GLY A 138 -2.16 -7.95 -9.87
C GLY A 138 -0.82 -7.36 -10.32
N ILE A 139 -0.84 -6.19 -10.96
CA ILE A 139 0.39 -5.52 -11.39
C ILE A 139 1.19 -4.99 -10.21
N LEU A 140 0.52 -4.45 -9.19
CA LEU A 140 1.21 -3.99 -8.00
C LEU A 140 1.92 -5.14 -7.27
N LEU A 141 1.27 -6.29 -7.10
CA LEU A 141 1.88 -7.46 -6.47
C LEU A 141 3.04 -8.02 -7.28
N THR A 142 2.89 -8.14 -8.60
CA THR A 142 3.97 -8.63 -9.47
C THR A 142 5.15 -7.66 -9.48
N ALA A 143 4.91 -6.36 -9.61
CA ALA A 143 5.95 -5.33 -9.55
C ALA A 143 6.66 -5.33 -8.19
N ALA A 144 5.92 -5.39 -7.07
CA ALA A 144 6.51 -5.45 -5.73
C ALA A 144 7.35 -6.72 -5.53
N THR A 145 6.89 -7.86 -6.07
CA THR A 145 7.66 -9.13 -6.02
C THR A 145 8.96 -9.00 -6.82
N VAL A 146 8.93 -8.39 -8.01
CA VAL A 146 10.14 -8.13 -8.80
C VAL A 146 11.10 -7.22 -8.04
N VAL A 147 10.61 -6.14 -7.42
CA VAL A 147 11.45 -5.24 -6.60
C VAL A 147 12.10 -6.01 -5.45
N ARG A 148 11.33 -6.84 -4.73
CA ARG A 148 11.85 -7.71 -3.66
C ARG A 148 12.96 -8.63 -4.14
N LEU A 149 12.76 -9.31 -5.27
CA LEU A 149 13.77 -10.20 -5.84
C LEU A 149 15.06 -9.45 -6.21
N VAL A 150 14.95 -8.22 -6.73
CA VAL A 150 16.11 -7.37 -7.03
C VAL A 150 16.84 -6.95 -5.74
N LEU A 151 16.10 -6.57 -4.70
CA LEU A 151 16.68 -6.20 -3.40
C LEU A 151 17.43 -7.39 -2.76
N MET A 152 16.84 -8.59 -2.82
CA MET A 152 17.45 -9.83 -2.36
C MET A 152 18.73 -10.16 -3.15
N LEU A 153 18.72 -9.97 -4.48
CA LEU A 153 19.89 -10.20 -5.35
C LEU A 153 21.05 -9.25 -5.01
N ILE A 154 20.75 -8.00 -4.69
CA ILE A 154 21.75 -7.00 -4.28
C ILE A 154 22.29 -7.30 -2.87
N GLY A 155 21.65 -8.21 -2.13
CA GLY A 155 22.07 -8.61 -0.78
C GLY A 155 21.66 -7.61 0.31
N LEU A 156 20.72 -6.71 0.01
CA LEU A 156 20.24 -5.67 0.94
C LEU A 156 19.22 -6.19 1.96
N GLU A 157 18.65 -7.38 1.74
CA GLU A 157 17.61 -7.97 2.58
C GLU A 157 18.05 -9.15 3.46
N PHE A 158 19.33 -9.58 3.42
CA PHE A 158 19.83 -10.70 4.24
C PHE A 158 20.01 -10.35 5.75
N VAL A 159 19.47 -9.24 6.24
CA VAL A 159 19.74 -8.70 7.60
C VAL A 159 18.48 -8.56 8.45
N LEU A 160 17.40 -9.28 8.14
CA LEU A 160 16.25 -9.46 9.04
C LEU A 160 16.14 -10.91 9.47
#